data_AF-X1LQU3-F1
#
_entry.id   AF-X1LQU3-F1
#
_cell.length_a   1.000
_cell.length_b   1.000
_cell.length_c   1.000
_cell.angle_alpha   90.00
_cell.angle_beta   90.00
_cell.angle_gamma   90.00
#
_symmetry.space_group_name_H-M   'P 1'
#
loop_
_entity.id
_entity.type
_entity.pdbx_description
1 polymer ?
#
loop_
_entity_poly.entity_id
_entity_poly.type
_entity_poly.pdbx_seq_one_letter_code
_entity_poly.pdbx_strand_id
1 'polypeptide(L)'
;MARSLSDYWRIDKSRNRVNELASILEGTAKAVELLGGRFGVQWVGQFIISYPKKLIGLDAGVLNGFKAPIPGQAVDVVLGMAIHQAGHEKWTAPTANYQDWYKLSKAEKKELISIHNILEDAYIDSKLGGISNTLSEYIRVTRK
;
A
#
# COMPACT_ATOMS: atom_id res chain seq x y z
N MET A 1 -22.45 -13.51 -0.63
CA MET A 1 -21.00 -13.24 -0.56
C MET A 1 -20.79 -11.76 -0.80
N ALA A 2 -20.14 -11.04 0.14
CA ALA A 2 -19.81 -9.64 -0.09
C ALA A 2 -18.79 -9.55 -1.23
N ARG A 3 -19.05 -8.69 -2.22
CA ARG A 3 -18.08 -8.42 -3.30
C ARG A 3 -16.88 -7.68 -2.70
N SER A 4 -15.68 -8.15 -3.00
CA SER A 4 -14.44 -7.41 -2.71
C SER A 4 -14.33 -6.19 -3.61
N LEU A 5 -13.64 -5.14 -3.15
CA LEU A 5 -13.50 -3.89 -3.89
C LEU A 5 -12.78 -4.12 -5.22
N SER A 6 -11.76 -4.98 -5.21
CA SER A 6 -11.00 -5.31 -6.41
C SER A 6 -11.80 -6.10 -7.44
N ASP A 7 -12.91 -6.74 -7.07
CA ASP A 7 -13.79 -7.42 -8.03
C ASP A 7 -14.44 -6.44 -9.03
N TYR A 8 -14.51 -5.15 -8.69
CA TYR A 8 -15.07 -4.13 -9.57
C TYR A 8 -14.23 -3.92 -10.84
N TRP A 9 -12.90 -3.94 -10.72
CA TRP A 9 -11.99 -3.68 -11.85
C TRP A 9 -11.29 -4.94 -12.35
N ARG A 10 -11.22 -6.02 -11.56
CA ARG A 10 -10.68 -7.32 -11.98
C ARG A 10 -11.71 -8.14 -12.75
N ILE A 11 -12.05 -7.68 -13.95
CA ILE A 11 -12.99 -8.37 -14.84
C ILE A 11 -12.31 -9.57 -15.52
N ASP A 12 -10.98 -9.50 -15.70
CA ASP A 12 -10.14 -10.42 -16.47
C ASP A 12 -9.32 -11.40 -15.61
N LYS A 13 -9.86 -11.80 -14.44
CA LYS A 13 -9.19 -12.71 -13.49
C LYS A 13 -8.60 -13.94 -14.19
N SER A 14 -7.31 -14.20 -13.97
CA SER A 14 -6.59 -15.27 -14.63
C SER A 14 -6.42 -16.50 -13.74
N ARG A 15 -6.51 -17.70 -14.35
CA ARG A 15 -6.08 -18.95 -13.71
C ARG A 15 -4.56 -19.14 -13.77
N ASN A 16 -3.87 -18.38 -14.62
CA ASN A 16 -2.41 -18.35 -14.64
C ASN A 16 -1.92 -17.37 -13.55
N ARG A 17 -1.14 -17.87 -12.59
CA ARG A 17 -0.67 -17.06 -11.45
C ARG A 17 0.18 -15.87 -11.88
N VAL A 18 1.01 -16.01 -12.91
CA VAL A 18 1.87 -14.91 -13.39
C VAL A 18 1.01 -13.80 -13.98
N ASN A 19 0.05 -14.15 -14.84
CA ASN A 19 -0.87 -13.17 -15.44
C ASN A 19 -1.75 -12.50 -14.37
N GLU A 20 -2.19 -13.27 -13.38
CA GLU A 20 -2.99 -12.76 -12.26
C GLU A 20 -2.19 -11.74 -11.43
N LEU A 21 -0.92 -12.05 -11.11
CA LEU A 21 -0.04 -11.12 -10.39
C LEU A 21 0.29 -9.87 -11.22
N ALA A 22 0.44 -9.99 -12.54
CA ALA A 22 0.64 -8.86 -13.42
C ALA A 22 -0.59 -7.92 -13.46
N SER A 23 -1.80 -8.49 -13.58
CA SER A 23 -3.06 -7.72 -13.52
C SER A 23 -3.26 -7.04 -12.17
N ILE A 24 -2.94 -7.73 -11.06
CA ILE A 24 -2.96 -7.12 -9.72
C ILE A 24 -1.99 -5.96 -9.62
N LEU A 25 -0.76 -6.12 -10.12
CA LEU A 25 0.25 -5.06 -10.11
C LEU A 25 -0.21 -3.84 -10.91
N GLU A 26 -0.79 -4.05 -12.10
CA GLU A 26 -1.32 -2.97 -12.93
C GLU A 26 -2.48 -2.23 -12.26
N GLY A 27 -3.45 -2.96 -11.71
CA GLY A 27 -4.58 -2.36 -10.99
C GLY A 27 -4.12 -1.59 -9.75
N THR A 28 -3.13 -2.11 -9.04
CA THR A 28 -2.52 -1.41 -7.89
C THR A 28 -1.81 -0.14 -8.32
N ALA A 29 -1.09 -0.16 -9.46
CA ALA A 29 -0.44 1.02 -10.02
C ALA A 29 -1.47 2.13 -10.30
N LYS A 30 -2.59 1.79 -10.95
CA LYS A 30 -3.69 2.73 -11.24
C LYS A 30 -4.31 3.31 -9.97
N ALA A 31 -4.50 2.49 -8.93
CA ALA A 31 -5.02 2.97 -7.65
C ALA A 31 -4.06 3.97 -6.98
N VAL A 32 -2.77 3.68 -6.98
CA VAL A 32 -1.72 4.53 -6.42
C VAL A 32 -1.53 5.82 -7.23
N GLU A 33 -1.80 5.81 -8.53
CA GLU A 33 -1.75 7.02 -9.38
C GLU A 33 -2.72 8.12 -8.93
N LEU A 34 -3.84 7.77 -8.28
CA LEU A 34 -4.78 8.73 -7.69
C LEU A 34 -4.12 9.62 -6.62
N LEU A 35 -2.95 9.21 -6.11
CA LEU A 35 -2.14 10.00 -5.19
C LEU A 35 -1.21 11.00 -5.91
N GLY A 36 -1.49 11.33 -7.17
CA GLY A 36 -0.85 12.43 -7.90
C GLY A 36 0.22 11.98 -8.90
N GLY A 37 0.14 10.75 -9.40
CA GLY A 37 0.92 10.26 -10.55
C GLY A 37 2.43 10.07 -10.33
N ARG A 38 2.96 10.37 -9.14
CA ARG A 38 4.40 10.30 -8.81
C ARG A 38 4.89 8.92 -8.40
N PHE A 39 3.98 8.00 -8.17
CA PHE A 39 4.25 6.69 -7.61
C PHE A 39 3.95 5.59 -8.62
N GLY A 40 4.82 4.59 -8.66
CA GLY A 40 4.60 3.30 -9.31
C GLY A 40 4.61 2.19 -8.27
N VAL A 41 4.35 0.96 -8.70
CA VAL A 41 4.40 -0.22 -7.83
C VAL A 41 5.25 -1.30 -8.48
N GLN A 42 5.88 -2.13 -7.66
CA GLN A 42 6.64 -3.30 -8.09
C GLN A 42 6.52 -4.40 -7.06
N TRP A 43 6.72 -5.66 -7.46
CA TRP A 43 6.90 -6.72 -6.47
C TRP A 43 8.27 -6.59 -5.80
N VAL A 44 8.35 -6.80 -4.48
CA VAL A 44 9.62 -6.83 -3.75
C VAL A 44 10.52 -7.92 -4.36
N GLY A 45 11.80 -7.59 -4.58
CA GLY A 45 12.76 -8.48 -5.25
C GLY A 45 12.77 -8.38 -6.78
N GLN A 46 11.85 -7.62 -7.38
CA GLN A 46 11.92 -7.28 -8.80
C GLN A 46 13.01 -6.21 -9.02
N PHE A 47 13.96 -6.51 -9.91
CA PHE A 47 15.00 -5.54 -10.29
C PHE A 47 14.50 -4.68 -11.45
N ILE A 48 14.21 -3.41 -11.15
CA ILE A 48 13.90 -2.40 -12.16
C ILE A 48 15.07 -1.39 -12.19
N ILE A 49 15.80 -1.35 -13.30
CA ILE A 49 17.04 -0.58 -13.45
C ILE A 49 16.75 0.94 -13.54
N SER A 50 15.62 1.31 -14.15
CA SER A 50 15.19 2.70 -14.26
C SER A 50 13.67 2.77 -14.37
N TYR A 51 13.06 3.56 -13.50
CA TYR A 51 11.63 3.84 -13.54
C TYR A 51 11.42 5.33 -13.24
N PRO A 52 10.56 6.04 -14.00
CA PRO A 52 10.41 7.50 -13.86
C PRO A 52 9.69 7.93 -12.58
N LYS A 53 9.06 6.98 -11.88
CA LYS A 53 8.27 7.21 -10.66
C LYS A 53 8.94 6.58 -9.45
N LYS A 54 8.65 7.12 -8.26
CA LYS A 54 9.05 6.47 -7.00
C LYS A 54 8.30 5.15 -6.86
N LEU A 55 9.02 4.05 -6.66
CA LEU A 55 8.44 2.71 -6.64
C LEU A 55 8.06 2.29 -5.23
N ILE A 56 6.80 1.88 -5.06
CA ILE A 56 6.28 1.24 -3.85
C ILE A 56 6.43 -0.27 -4.01
N GLY A 57 7.15 -0.90 -3.07
CA GLY A 57 7.32 -2.36 -3.04
C GLY A 57 6.09 -3.06 -2.49
N LEU A 58 5.60 -4.06 -3.22
CA LEU A 58 4.51 -4.94 -2.81
C LEU A 58 5.08 -6.30 -2.41
N ASP A 59 4.71 -6.78 -1.22
CA ASP A 59 5.10 -8.11 -0.78
C ASP A 59 4.14 -9.16 -1.36
N ALA A 60 4.62 -9.94 -2.33
CA ALA A 60 3.88 -11.06 -2.89
C ALA A 60 3.62 -12.18 -1.88
N GLY A 61 4.34 -12.19 -0.75
CA GLY A 61 4.18 -13.14 0.35
C GLY A 61 2.77 -13.14 0.93
N VAL A 62 2.07 -11.99 0.92
CA VAL A 62 0.67 -11.86 1.34
C VAL A 62 -0.26 -12.74 0.49
N LEU A 63 0.15 -13.07 -0.74
CA LEU A 63 -0.62 -13.87 -1.69
C LEU A 63 -0.17 -15.35 -1.72
N ASN A 64 0.75 -15.76 -0.85
CA ASN A 64 1.18 -17.15 -0.77
C ASN A 64 0.05 -18.06 -0.28
N GLY A 65 0.00 -19.28 -0.84
CA GLY A 65 -1.04 -20.26 -0.51
C GLY A 65 -2.36 -20.10 -1.27
N PHE A 66 -2.65 -18.94 -1.85
CA PHE A 66 -3.84 -18.77 -2.71
C PHE A 66 -3.60 -19.35 -4.11
N LYS A 67 -4.59 -20.05 -4.67
CA LYS A 67 -4.59 -20.44 -6.08
C LYS A 67 -5.17 -19.30 -6.93
N ALA A 68 -4.69 -19.19 -8.16
CA ALA A 68 -5.24 -18.22 -9.11
C ALA A 68 -6.58 -18.74 -9.69
N PRO A 69 -7.60 -17.87 -9.88
CA PRO A 69 -7.58 -16.44 -9.59
C PRO A 69 -7.63 -16.15 -8.09
N ILE A 70 -6.84 -15.16 -7.65
CA ILE A 70 -6.65 -14.90 -6.23
C ILE A 70 -7.93 -14.29 -5.65
N PRO A 71 -8.39 -14.69 -4.44
CA PRO A 71 -9.56 -14.10 -3.81
C PRO A 71 -9.44 -12.57 -3.72
N GLY A 72 -10.51 -11.85 -4.06
CA GLY A 72 -10.46 -10.39 -4.09
C GLY A 72 -10.19 -9.76 -2.74
N GLN A 73 -10.56 -10.40 -1.64
CA GLN A 73 -10.20 -9.94 -0.29
C GLN A 73 -8.68 -9.90 -0.08
N ALA A 74 -7.95 -10.92 -0.55
CA ALA A 74 -6.49 -10.94 -0.43
C ALA A 74 -5.84 -9.87 -1.34
N VAL A 75 -6.44 -9.59 -2.49
CA VAL A 75 -5.97 -8.52 -3.39
C VAL A 75 -6.27 -7.14 -2.83
N ASP A 76 -7.43 -6.93 -2.21
CA ASP A 76 -7.79 -5.68 -1.53
C ASP A 76 -6.77 -5.33 -0.44
N VAL A 77 -6.23 -6.34 0.26
CA VAL A 77 -5.16 -6.16 1.25
C VAL A 77 -3.89 -5.63 0.58
N VAL A 78 -3.44 -6.23 -0.52
CA VAL A 78 -2.25 -5.75 -1.25
C VAL A 78 -2.45 -4.31 -1.75
N LEU A 79 -3.64 -3.98 -2.26
CA LEU A 79 -3.96 -2.62 -2.68
C LEU A 79 -3.93 -1.64 -1.52
N GLY A 80 -4.55 -1.98 -0.39
CA GLY A 80 -4.55 -1.12 0.79
C GLY A 80 -3.14 -0.87 1.32
N MET A 81 -2.27 -1.89 1.33
CA MET A 81 -0.86 -1.73 1.72
C MET A 81 -0.12 -0.77 0.77
N ALA A 82 -0.34 -0.90 -0.54
CA ALA A 82 0.29 -0.03 -1.54
C ALA A 82 -0.15 1.43 -1.40
N ILE A 83 -1.46 1.66 -1.25
CA ILE A 83 -2.05 2.99 -1.07
C ILE A 83 -1.53 3.62 0.22
N HIS A 84 -1.49 2.84 1.29
CA HIS A 84 -1.01 3.29 2.60
C HIS A 84 0.47 3.68 2.55
N GLN A 85 1.32 2.83 1.96
CA GLN A 85 2.75 3.13 1.80
C GLN A 85 2.99 4.35 0.88
N ALA A 86 2.21 4.50 -0.19
CA ALA A 86 2.27 5.70 -1.03
C ALA A 86 1.81 6.96 -0.27
N GLY A 87 0.88 6.82 0.68
CA GLY A 87 0.45 7.89 1.58
C GLY A 87 1.58 8.37 2.49
N HIS A 88 2.29 7.43 3.14
CA HIS A 88 3.51 7.71 3.91
C HIS A 88 4.51 8.52 3.07
N GLU A 89 4.84 8.02 1.90
CA GLU A 89 5.82 8.66 1.01
C GLU A 89 5.41 10.04 0.51
N LYS A 90 4.10 10.34 0.50
CA LYS A 90 3.57 11.61 0.01
C LYS A 90 3.46 12.67 1.09
N TRP A 91 3.06 12.30 2.30
CA TRP A 91 2.57 13.25 3.30
C TRP A 91 3.32 13.26 4.61
N THR A 92 4.13 12.24 4.87
CA THR A 92 4.81 12.12 6.14
C THR A 92 6.30 12.33 5.99
N ALA A 93 6.97 12.54 7.11
CA ALA A 93 8.40 12.81 7.18
C ALA A 93 9.01 11.84 8.18
N PRO A 94 10.22 11.31 7.91
CA PRO A 94 10.87 10.40 8.83
C PRO A 94 11.00 10.98 10.24
N THR A 95 10.73 10.17 11.27
CA THR A 95 10.92 10.54 12.69
C THR A 95 12.33 11.00 13.01
N ALA A 96 13.33 10.55 12.23
CA ALA A 96 14.71 11.01 12.32
C ALA A 96 14.89 12.52 12.06
N ASN A 97 13.90 13.18 11.45
CA ASN A 97 13.87 14.63 11.25
C ASN A 97 13.42 15.40 12.51
N TYR A 98 13.03 14.71 13.59
CA TYR A 98 12.72 15.35 14.86
C TYR A 98 13.96 16.08 15.39
N GLN A 99 13.81 17.37 15.75
CA GLN A 99 14.91 18.27 16.06
C GLN A 99 15.89 17.72 17.11
N ASP A 100 15.36 16.99 18.09
CA ASP A 100 16.13 16.41 19.20
C ASP A 100 16.32 14.89 19.08
N TRP A 101 16.12 14.30 17.89
CA TRP A 101 16.23 12.86 17.65
C TRP A 101 17.50 12.24 18.24
N TYR A 102 18.65 12.91 18.08
CA TYR A 102 19.93 12.41 18.56
C TYR A 102 20.09 12.45 20.08
N LYS A 103 19.30 13.26 20.79
CA LYS A 103 19.31 13.37 22.25
C LYS A 103 18.48 12.29 22.92
N LEU A 104 17.58 11.63 22.18
CA LEU A 104 16.72 10.58 22.70
C LEU A 104 17.51 9.27 22.92
N SER A 105 17.21 8.63 24.05
CA SER A 105 17.59 7.25 24.33
C SER A 105 16.94 6.28 23.34
N LYS A 106 17.43 5.03 23.31
CA LYS A 106 16.86 3.99 22.44
C LYS A 106 15.39 3.69 22.78
N ALA A 107 15.02 3.77 24.06
CA ALA A 107 13.65 3.54 24.50
C ALA A 107 12.71 4.66 24.01
N GLU A 108 13.12 5.92 24.21
CA GLU A 108 12.36 7.08 23.75
C GLU A 108 12.23 7.14 22.23
N LYS A 109 13.29 6.75 21.49
CA LYS A 109 13.20 6.61 20.02
C LYS A 109 12.14 5.59 19.61
N LYS A 110 12.09 4.45 20.30
CA LYS A 110 11.10 3.40 20.01
C LYS A 110 9.69 3.89 20.32
N GLU A 111 9.50 4.60 21.42
CA GLU A 111 8.22 5.20 21.80
C GLU A 111 7.78 6.27 20.81
N LEU A 112 8.68 7.20 20.44
CA LEU A 112 8.42 8.23 19.45
C LEU A 112 8.05 7.63 18.09
N ILE A 113 8.78 6.62 17.61
CA ILE A 113 8.42 5.89 16.38
C ILE A 113 7.02 5.29 16.52
N SER A 114 6.71 4.65 17.64
CA SER A 114 5.39 4.03 17.84
C SER A 114 4.26 5.06 17.82
N ILE A 115 4.42 6.19 18.52
CA ILE A 115 3.42 7.26 18.55
C ILE A 115 3.28 7.88 17.16
N HIS A 116 4.40 8.15 16.49
CA HIS A 116 4.40 8.73 15.15
C HIS A 116 3.67 7.83 14.17
N ASN A 117 3.97 6.54 14.13
CA ASN A 117 3.29 5.59 13.24
C ASN A 117 1.76 5.61 13.46
N ILE A 118 1.29 5.63 14.71
CA ILE A 118 -0.16 5.69 15.01
C ILE A 118 -0.78 7.00 14.48
N LEU A 119 -0.10 8.13 14.68
CA LEU A 119 -0.58 9.43 14.21
C LEU A 119 -0.52 9.55 12.67
N GLU A 120 0.53 9.02 12.05
CA GLU A 120 0.67 8.93 10.60
C GLU A 120 -0.45 8.11 10.00
N ASP A 121 -0.75 6.94 10.57
CA ASP A 121 -1.82 6.06 10.10
C ASP A 121 -3.17 6.78 10.11
N ALA A 122 -3.52 7.43 11.22
CA ALA A 122 -4.76 8.19 11.34
C ALA A 122 -4.80 9.40 10.37
N TYR A 123 -3.66 10.06 10.16
CA TYR A 123 -3.55 11.19 9.25
C TYR A 123 -3.69 10.78 7.78
N ILE A 124 -3.02 9.69 7.38
CA ILE A 124 -3.11 9.11 6.03
C ILE A 124 -4.55 8.72 5.72
N ASP A 125 -5.25 8.08 6.64
CA ASP A 125 -6.66 7.71 6.46
C ASP A 125 -7.55 8.93 6.23
N SER A 126 -7.38 9.95 7.07
CA SER A 126 -8.14 11.19 6.96
C SER A 126 -7.93 11.85 5.59
N LYS A 127 -6.67 11.88 5.11
CA LYS A 127 -6.35 12.42 3.79
C LYS A 127 -6.93 11.59 2.65
N LEU A 128 -6.87 10.26 2.74
CA LEU A 128 -7.42 9.38 1.71
C LEU A 128 -8.94 9.44 1.65
N GLY A 129 -9.62 9.58 2.79
CA GLY A 129 -11.06 9.86 2.87
C GLY A 129 -11.46 11.14 2.18
N GLY A 130 -10.62 12.17 2.25
CA GLY A 130 -10.81 13.41 1.50
C GLY A 130 -10.62 13.27 -0.02
N ILE A 131 -9.89 12.26 -0.49
CA ILE A 131 -9.62 12.04 -1.92
C ILE A 131 -10.67 11.12 -2.55
N SER A 132 -10.93 9.98 -1.93
CA SER A 132 -11.86 8.99 -2.46
C SER A 132 -12.30 8.02 -1.37
N ASN A 133 -13.62 7.79 -1.28
CA ASN A 133 -14.21 6.76 -0.43
C ASN A 133 -13.62 5.37 -0.73
N THR A 134 -13.34 5.07 -2.00
CA THR A 134 -12.78 3.78 -2.42
C THR A 134 -11.39 3.53 -1.82
N LEU A 135 -10.53 4.55 -1.77
CA LEU A 135 -9.19 4.44 -1.18
C LEU A 135 -9.27 4.17 0.33
N SER A 136 -10.24 4.79 1.00
CA SER A 136 -10.47 4.57 2.43
C SER A 136 -10.96 3.15 2.73
N GLU A 137 -11.82 2.59 1.89
CA GLU A 137 -12.29 1.22 2.07
C GLU A 137 -11.17 0.19 1.84
N TYR A 138 -10.24 0.43 0.90
CA TYR A 138 -9.08 -0.46 0.73
C TYR A 138 -8.21 -0.52 1.99
N ILE A 139 -7.96 0.61 2.66
CA ILE A 139 -7.22 0.62 3.93
C ILE A 139 -8.04 0.01 5.07
N ARG A 140 -9.35 0.20 5.09
CA ARG A 140 -10.18 -0.46 6.10
C ARG A 140 -10.06 -1.99 6.02
N VAL A 141 -9.93 -2.55 4.83
CA VAL A 141 -9.79 -4.00 4.63
C VAL A 141 -8.44 -4.53 5.10
N THR A 142 -7.35 -3.75 5.04
CA THR A 142 -6.02 -4.21 5.51
C THR A 142 -5.89 -4.33 7.02
N ARG A 143 -6.82 -3.76 7.79
CA ARG A 143 -6.76 -3.70 9.26
C ARG A 143 -7.67 -4.70 9.98
N LYS A 144 -8.32 -5.60 9.23
CA LYS A 144 -9.13 -6.71 9.76
C LYS A 144 -8.29 -7.97 9.87
#